data_AF-A0A379CS99-F1
#
_entry.id   AF-A0A379CS99-F1
#
_cell.length_a   1.000
_cell.length_b   1.000
_cell.length_c   1.000
_cell.angle_alpha   90.00
_cell.angle_beta   90.00
_cell.angle_gamma   90.00
#
_symmetry.space_group_name_H-M   'P 1'
#
loop_
_entity.id
_entity.type
_entity.pdbx_description
1 polymer ?
#
loop_
_entity_poly.entity_id
_entity_poly.type
_entity_poly.pdbx_seq_one_letter_code
_entity_poly.pdbx_strand_id
1 'polypeptide(L)' 'MLFATLDPNSRKARLLSGREFIISDTVGFVSKLPTKLIEAFKSTLEEIKYSDLIVHVMMLLVKI' A
#
# COMPACT_ATOMS: atom_id res chain seq x y z
N MET A 1 -8.67 13.14 9.91
CA MET A 1 -9.16 12.54 8.64
C MET A 1 -8.27 11.34 8.37
N LEU A 2 -8.79 10.11 8.45
CA LEU A 2 -7.98 8.87 8.44
C LEU A 2 -7.91 8.26 7.03
N PHE A 3 -7.60 9.07 6.01
CA PHE A 3 -7.36 8.57 4.66
C PHE A 3 -6.18 9.36 4.08
N ALA A 4 -4.99 8.77 4.12
CA ALA A 4 -3.78 9.39 3.57
C ALA A 4 -3.80 9.32 2.03
N THR A 5 -4.22 8.21 1.43
CA THR A 5 -4.54 8.07 -0.01
C THR A 5 -5.38 6.80 -0.20
N LEU A 6 -6.42 6.83 -1.06
CA LEU A 6 -7.24 5.65 -1.38
C LEU A 6 -6.86 5.02 -2.73
N ASP A 7 -6.09 5.73 -3.55
CA ASP A 7 -5.66 5.26 -4.86
C ASP A 7 -4.23 4.68 -4.77
N PRO A 8 -3.99 3.47 -5.28
CA PRO A 8 -2.64 2.95 -5.38
C PRO A 8 -1.81 3.80 -6.35
N ASN A 9 -0.58 4.12 -5.97
CA ASN A 9 0.32 4.90 -6.82
C ASN A 9 1.55 4.08 -7.19
N SER A 10 1.65 3.72 -8.47
CA SER A 10 2.75 2.94 -9.01
C SER A 10 3.80 3.83 -9.68
N ARG A 11 5.07 3.60 -9.35
CA ARG A 11 6.20 4.25 -10.01
C ARG A 11 7.27 3.24 -10.38
N LYS A 12 7.97 3.51 -11.48
CA LYS A 12 9.18 2.78 -11.84
C LYS A 12 10.35 3.25 -10.98
N ALA A 13 11.19 2.32 -10.56
CA ALA A 13 12.42 2.58 -9.85
C ALA A 13 13.52 1.63 -10.34
N ARG A 14 14.77 1.93 -9.97
CA ARG A 14 15.94 1.13 -10.34
C ARG A 14 16.73 0.78 -9.09
N LEU A 15 17.06 -0.49 -8.92
CA LEU A 15 17.93 -0.97 -7.86
C LEU A 15 19.38 -0.54 -8.12
N LEU A 16 20.21 -0.54 -7.08
CA LEU A 16 21.65 -0.27 -7.21
C LEU A 16 22.36 -1.25 -8.17
N SER A 17 21.81 -2.45 -8.33
CA SER A 17 22.26 -3.46 -9.30
C SER A 17 21.88 -3.16 -10.76
N GLY A 18 21.15 -2.08 -11.03
CA GLY A 18 20.67 -1.71 -12.36
C GLY A 18 19.34 -2.35 -12.78
N ARG A 19 18.81 -3.30 -11.99
CA ARG A 19 17.50 -3.93 -12.26
C ARG A 19 16.37 -2.93 -12.06
N GLU A 20 15.46 -2.86 -13.03
CA GLU A 20 14.23 -2.07 -12.93
C GLU A 20 13.14 -2.83 -12.19
N PHE A 21 12.32 -2.09 -11.46
CA PHE A 21 11.16 -2.64 -10.74
C PHE A 21 10.07 -1.58 -10.61
N ILE A 22 8.87 -2.02 -10.27
CA ILE A 22 7.73 -1.16 -9.97
C ILE A 22 7.51 -1.17 -8.47
N ILE A 23 7.33 0.01 -7.88
CA ILE A 23 6.83 0.18 -6.52
C ILE A 23 5.40 0.68 -6.63
N SER A 24 4.46 -0.07 -6.08
CA SER A 24 3.09 0.38 -5.86
C SER A 24 2.91 0.75 -4.39
N ASP A 25 2.60 2.01 -4.11
CA ASP A 25 2.19 2.48 -2.78
C ASP A 25 0.71 2.12 -2.57
N THR A 26 0.44 1.16 -1.70
CA THR A 26 -0.91 0.62 -1.46
C THR A 26 -1.59 1.33 -0.31
N VAL A 27 -2.92 1.21 -0.22
CA VAL A 27 -3.65 1.71 0.95
C VAL A 27 -3.21 0.96 2.21
N GLY A 28 -2.87 1.71 3.26
CA GLY A 28 -2.47 1.15 4.55
C GLY A 28 -3.64 0.53 5.34
N PHE A 29 -3.34 -0.14 6.46
CA PHE A 29 -4.36 -0.74 7.32
C PHE A 29 -5.25 0.34 7.96
N VAL A 30 -6.57 0.18 7.82
CA VAL A 30 -7.57 1.12 8.35
C VAL A 30 -8.41 0.44 9.43
N SER A 31 -8.41 1.01 10.64
CA SER A 31 -9.34 0.62 11.69
C SER A 31 -10.72 1.25 11.47
N LYS A 32 -11.80 0.51 11.77
CA LYS A 32 -13.19 0.99 11.67
C LYS A 32 -13.56 1.49 10.27
N LEU A 33 -13.15 0.76 9.23
CA LEU A 33 -13.52 1.06 7.85
C LEU A 33 -15.07 1.02 7.71
N PRO A 34 -15.71 2.08 7.20
CA PRO A 34 -17.14 2.06 6.93
C PRO A 34 -17.50 0.90 5.99
N THR A 35 -18.56 0.14 6.30
CA THR A 35 -18.96 -1.05 5.54
C THR A 35 -19.07 -0.80 4.04
N LYS A 36 -19.58 0.37 3.66
CA LYS A 36 -19.73 0.81 2.25
C LYS A 36 -18.41 0.92 1.47
N LEU A 37 -17.28 1.02 2.16
CA LEU A 37 -15.95 1.16 1.56
C LEU A 37 -15.16 -0.16 1.55
N ILE A 38 -15.68 -1.24 2.13
CA ILE A 38 -14.97 -2.53 2.21
C ILE A 38 -14.64 -3.06 0.81
N GLU A 39 -15.61 -3.07 -0.10
CA GLU A 39 -15.38 -3.60 -1.46
C GLU A 39 -14.42 -2.71 -2.27
N ALA A 40 -14.54 -1.39 -2.15
CA ALA A 40 -13.59 -0.47 -2.79
C ALA A 40 -12.16 -0.67 -2.28
N PHE A 41 -11.99 -0.89 -0.98
CA PHE A 41 -10.68 -1.14 -0.36
C PHE A 41 -10.10 -2.50 -0.72
N LYS A 42 -10.92 -3.55 -0.84
CA LYS A 42 -10.44 -4.86 -1.30
C LYS A 42 -9.88 -4.78 -2.72
N SER A 43 -10.55 -4.04 -3.60
CA SER A 43 -10.11 -3.85 -4.99
C SER A 43 -8.70 -3.25 -5.08
N THR A 44 -8.36 -2.29 -4.20
CA THR A 44 -7.02 -1.67 -4.20
C THR A 44 -5.93 -2.59 -3.64
N LEU A 45 -6.30 -3.65 -2.91
CA LEU A 45 -5.37 -4.67 -2.44
C LEU A 45 -5.22 -5.87 -3.39
N GLU A 46 -6.08 -6.01 -4.42
CA GLU A 46 -5.99 -7.13 -5.38
C GLU A 46 -4.63 -7.16 -6.09
N GLU A 47 -4.02 -6.00 -6.34
CA GLU A 47 -2.69 -5.89 -6.98
C GLU A 47 -1.59 -6.60 -6.17
N ILE A 48 -1.75 -6.71 -4.84
CA ILE A 48 -0.79 -7.39 -3.96
C ILE A 48 -0.61 -8.85 -4.35
N LYS A 49 -1.66 -9.52 -4.85
CA LYS A 49 -1.60 -10.93 -5.24
C LYS A 49 -0.62 -11.20 -6.39
N TYR A 50 -0.31 -10.17 -7.17
CA TYR A 50 0.60 -10.24 -8.31
C TYR A 50 1.99 -9.68 -8.00
N SER A 51 2.22 -9.22 -6.77
CA SER A 51 3.50 -8.65 -6.37
C SER A 51 4.55 -9.73 -6.15
N ASP A 52 5.77 -9.50 -6.66
CA ASP A 52 6.92 -10.37 -6.38
C ASP A 52 7.40 -10.24 -4.92
N LEU A 53 7.14 -9.09 -4.29
CA LEU A 53 7.56 -8.78 -2.93
C LEU A 53 6.54 -7.85 -2.24
N ILE A 54 6.22 -8.18 -0.99
CA ILE A 54 5.39 -7.35 -0.12
C ILE A 54 6.27 -6.73 0.96
N VAL A 55 6.23 -5.40 1.08
CA VAL A 55 6.93 -4.66 2.13
C VAL A 55 5.92 -4.15 3.15
N HIS A 56 5.95 -4.72 4.36
CA HIS A 56 5.12 -4.25 5.46
C HIS A 56 5.86 -3.20 6.29
N VAL A 57 5.44 -1.94 6.17
CA VAL A 57 6.02 -0.81 6.92
C VAL A 57 5.33 -0.70 8.28
N MET A 58 6.11 -0.82 9.36
CA MET A 58 5.62 -0.59 10.72
C MET A 58 6.17 0.73 11.26
N MET A 59 5.28 1.54 11.84
CA MET A 59 5.69 2.74 12.57
C MET A 59 6.20 2.33 13.95
N LEU A 60 7.52 2.43 14.16
CA LEU A 60 8.17 2.02 15.40
C LEU A 60 7.93 3.00 16.56
N LEU A 61 7.51 4.23 16.27
CA LEU A 61 7.55 5.34 17.22
C LEU A 61 6.14 5.78 17.59
N VAL A 62 5.64 5.29 18.72
CA VAL A 62 4.47 5.86 19.40
C VAL A 62 5.00 6.75 20.52
N LYS A 63 5.02 8.08 20.30
CA LYS A 63 5.19 9.01 21.43
C LYS A 63 3.89 9.00 22.23
N ILE A 64 4.01 8.56 23.48
CA ILE A 64 2.98 8.65 24.52
C ILE A 64 2.66 10.13 24.76
#